data_AF-A0A925E0B1-F1
#
_entry.id   AF-A0A925E0B1-F1
#
_cell.length_a   1.000
_cell.length_b   1.000
_cell.length_c   1.000
_cell.angle_alpha   90.00
_cell.angle_beta   90.00
_cell.angle_gamma   90.00
#
_symmetry.space_group_name_H-M   'P 1'
#
loop_
_entity.id
_entity.type
_entity.pdbx_description
1 polymer ?
#
loop_
_entity_poly.entity_id
_entity_poly.type
_entity_poly.pdbx_seq_one_letter_code
_entity_poly.pdbx_strand_id
1 'polypeptide(L)'
;MAPQPAPRKTRPVLRWLARILIVLSFFICGVATLFAFWPVPEDPIIALADQGGGARQNEASVTGLQAAWPDLPTVDADQAELGRLLFYDPVLSADNTVSCASCHHPDLGFSDGRALALGAHEQNLRRSAPSLWNVAYAESLFWDGRAASLEEQFLFPLTNPDEMGADLEGMIAELQAIPDYQAQFDAAFADGITIENITTAIAAFQRTLITQESAFDRFAAGDFNALTPAQRRGFDIFRSAETRCFECHSYPTFTDNSFHILGVPEDENVSTDRGRVEVANAPDAEY
;
A
#
# COMPACT_ATOMS: atom_id res chain seq x y z
N MET A 1 -0.44 75.43 -38.35
CA MET A 1 0.35 74.28 -38.86
C MET A 1 1.05 73.67 -37.66
N ALA A 2 0.52 72.57 -37.10
CA ALA A 2 1.10 71.94 -35.91
C ALA A 2 2.32 71.08 -36.30
N PRO A 3 3.43 71.12 -35.53
CA PRO A 3 4.64 70.36 -35.85
C PRO A 3 4.41 68.86 -35.60
N GLN A 4 4.86 68.02 -36.54
CA GLN A 4 4.82 66.57 -36.36
C GLN A 4 5.81 66.10 -35.28
N PRO A 5 5.45 65.09 -34.46
CA PRO A 5 6.35 64.53 -33.46
C PRO A 5 7.46 63.67 -34.10
N ALA A 6 8.69 63.86 -33.62
CA ALA A 6 9.88 63.14 -34.08
C ALA A 6 9.81 61.62 -33.76
N PRO A 7 10.37 60.74 -34.61
CA PRO A 7 10.30 59.29 -34.42
C PRO A 7 11.11 58.85 -33.20
N ARG A 8 10.46 58.12 -32.28
CA ARG A 8 11.11 57.50 -31.11
C ARG A 8 12.11 56.43 -31.58
N LYS A 9 13.41 56.72 -31.49
CA LYS A 9 14.49 55.72 -31.59
C LYS A 9 14.35 54.72 -30.45
N THR A 10 13.76 53.56 -30.71
CA THR A 10 13.80 52.43 -29.77
C THR A 10 15.27 52.02 -29.60
N ARG A 11 15.76 52.07 -28.36
CA ARG A 11 17.19 51.91 -28.06
C ARG A 11 17.61 50.47 -28.38
N PRO A 12 18.60 50.23 -29.25
CA PRO A 12 18.98 48.89 -29.74
C PRO A 12 19.38 47.92 -28.61
N VAL A 13 19.82 48.46 -27.47
CA VAL A 13 20.13 47.73 -26.24
C VAL A 13 18.91 46.99 -25.67
N LEU A 14 17.72 47.60 -25.73
CA LEU A 14 16.50 46.99 -25.17
C LEU A 14 16.06 45.75 -25.98
N ARG A 15 16.27 45.79 -27.30
CA ARG A 15 16.02 44.65 -28.20
C ARG A 15 17.00 43.50 -27.96
N TRP A 16 18.25 43.82 -27.63
CA TRP A 16 19.28 42.83 -27.30
C TRP A 16 18.99 42.14 -25.96
N LEU A 17 18.64 42.92 -24.93
CA LEU A 17 18.25 42.36 -23.62
C LEU A 17 17.02 41.45 -23.71
N ALA A 18 16.00 41.86 -24.49
CA ALA A 18 14.82 41.03 -24.71
C ALA A 18 15.16 39.68 -25.37
N ARG A 19 16.09 39.66 -26.34
CA ARG A 19 16.54 38.41 -26.99
C ARG A 19 17.28 37.50 -26.03
N ILE A 20 18.15 38.05 -25.18
CA ILE A 20 18.88 37.26 -24.16
C ILE A 20 17.90 36.63 -23.17
N LEU A 21 16.93 37.40 -22.67
CA LEU A 21 15.93 36.90 -21.73
C LEU A 21 15.06 35.80 -22.34
N ILE A 22 14.69 35.93 -23.62
CA ILE A 22 13.93 34.88 -24.34
C ILE A 22 14.75 33.58 -24.42
N VAL A 23 16.03 33.66 -24.81
CA VAL A 23 16.91 32.49 -24.91
C VAL A 23 17.12 31.83 -23.54
N LEU A 24 17.34 32.62 -22.49
CA LEU A 24 17.48 32.12 -21.13
C LEU A 24 16.20 31.43 -20.64
N SER A 25 15.03 31.99 -20.96
CA SER A 25 13.74 31.39 -20.61
C SER A 25 13.53 30.05 -21.30
N PHE A 26 13.86 29.93 -22.59
CA PHE A 26 13.80 28.64 -23.30
C PHE A 26 14.77 27.61 -22.73
N PHE A 27 15.99 28.03 -22.37
CA PHE A 27 16.96 27.13 -21.75
C PHE A 27 16.48 26.62 -20.38
N ILE A 28 15.96 27.50 -19.52
CA ILE A 28 15.43 27.13 -18.21
C ILE A 28 14.23 26.17 -18.35
N CYS A 29 13.29 26.45 -19.25
CA CYS A 29 12.18 25.53 -19.53
C CYS A 29 12.66 24.17 -20.04
N GLY A 30 13.65 24.14 -20.92
CA GLY A 30 14.21 22.89 -21.44
C GLY A 30 14.91 22.04 -20.38
N VAL A 31 15.60 22.66 -19.42
CA VAL A 31 16.20 21.95 -18.29
C VAL A 31 15.12 21.44 -17.35
N ALA A 32 14.09 22.24 -17.06
CA ALA A 32 12.97 21.82 -16.20
C ALA A 32 12.20 20.63 -16.79
N THR A 33 11.96 20.59 -18.10
CA THR A 33 11.32 19.44 -18.75
C THR A 33 12.21 18.19 -18.71
N LEU A 34 13.53 18.32 -18.89
CA LEU A 34 14.45 17.18 -18.76
C LEU A 34 14.40 16.56 -17.35
N PHE A 35 14.34 17.37 -16.30
CA PHE A 35 14.20 16.85 -14.93
C PHE A 35 12.82 16.26 -14.65
N ALA A 36 11.76 16.75 -15.29
CA ALA A 36 10.41 16.20 -15.13
C ALA A 36 10.25 14.79 -15.70
N PHE A 37 11.11 14.40 -16.65
CA PHE A 37 11.12 13.07 -17.28
C PHE A 37 12.35 12.23 -16.93
N TRP A 38 13.15 12.64 -15.95
CA TRP A 38 14.27 11.84 -15.48
C TRP A 38 13.74 10.65 -14.67
N PRO A 39 14.13 9.40 -15.00
CA PRO A 39 13.62 8.22 -14.30
C PRO A 39 14.01 8.30 -12.82
N VAL A 40 13.02 8.08 -11.94
CA VAL A 40 13.25 7.96 -10.50
C VAL A 40 14.01 6.66 -10.28
N PRO A 41 15.14 6.67 -9.55
CA PRO A 41 15.83 5.44 -9.20
C PRO A 41 14.88 4.50 -8.44
N GLU A 42 14.75 3.27 -8.89
CA GLU A 42 14.02 2.22 -8.17
C GLU A 42 14.87 1.70 -7.02
N ASP A 43 14.25 1.45 -5.87
CA ASP A 43 14.92 0.85 -4.72
C ASP A 43 15.19 -0.65 -5.01
N PRO A 44 16.36 -1.19 -4.63
CA PRO A 44 16.66 -2.60 -4.81
C PRO A 44 15.81 -3.47 -3.89
N ILE A 45 15.46 -4.68 -4.37
CA ILE A 45 14.79 -5.69 -3.55
C ILE A 45 15.72 -6.10 -2.39
N ILE A 46 15.25 -5.91 -1.16
CA ILE A 46 15.98 -6.26 0.06
C ILE A 46 15.95 -7.78 0.24
N ALA A 47 17.11 -8.40 0.44
CA ALA A 47 17.22 -9.83 0.69
C ALA A 47 16.51 -10.23 1.99
N LEU A 48 15.89 -11.42 2.03
CA LEU A 48 15.14 -11.92 3.18
C LEU A 48 15.91 -11.88 4.52
N ALA A 49 17.23 -12.10 4.48
CA ALA A 49 18.10 -12.04 5.66
C ALA A 49 18.26 -10.63 6.25
N ASP A 50 17.98 -9.59 5.46
CA ASP A 50 18.08 -8.18 5.84
C ASP A 50 16.70 -7.57 6.14
N GLN A 51 15.65 -8.40 6.18
CA GLN A 51 14.31 -8.01 6.61
C GLN A 51 14.23 -8.06 8.14
N GLY A 52 14.34 -6.92 8.82
CA GLY A 52 14.10 -6.80 10.27
C GLY A 52 13.66 -5.39 10.69
N GLY A 53 12.63 -5.31 11.54
CA GLY A 53 11.81 -4.13 11.87
C GLY A 53 12.56 -2.84 12.28
N GLY A 54 12.35 -1.77 11.53
CA GLY A 54 12.48 -0.37 11.96
C GLY A 54 13.88 0.24 11.93
N ALA A 55 13.90 1.58 12.02
CA ALA A 55 15.13 2.35 12.19
C ALA A 55 15.90 1.85 13.41
N ARG A 56 17.14 1.38 13.22
CA ARG A 56 18.01 0.83 14.28
C ARG A 56 17.90 1.66 15.57
N GLN A 57 17.28 1.10 16.60
CA GLN A 57 16.95 1.74 17.90
C GLN A 57 18.18 2.15 18.74
N ASN A 58 19.40 2.01 18.21
CA ASN A 58 20.65 2.20 18.95
C ASN A 58 21.28 3.59 18.74
N GLU A 59 20.69 4.47 17.92
CA GLU A 59 21.14 5.85 17.74
C GLU A 59 20.13 6.84 18.33
N ALA A 60 20.60 7.97 18.86
CA ALA A 60 19.73 8.99 19.43
C ALA A 60 18.84 9.59 18.33
N SER A 61 17.53 9.57 18.51
CA SER A 61 16.57 10.21 17.59
C SER A 61 16.85 11.70 17.47
N VAL A 62 17.50 12.09 16.36
CA VAL A 62 17.83 13.51 16.07
C VAL A 62 16.62 14.24 15.45
N THR A 63 15.66 13.48 14.93
CA THR A 63 14.51 13.99 14.16
C THR A 63 13.22 14.08 14.99
N GLY A 64 13.12 13.30 16.08
CA GLY A 64 11.86 13.10 16.82
C GLY A 64 10.83 12.23 16.07
N LEU A 65 11.21 11.63 14.94
CA LEU A 65 10.33 10.78 14.10
C LEU A 65 10.59 9.28 14.28
N GLN A 66 11.67 8.92 14.96
CA GLN A 66 11.96 7.53 15.27
C GLN A 66 10.97 7.01 16.32
N ALA A 67 9.96 6.28 15.85
CA ALA A 67 9.01 5.56 16.68
C ALA A 67 9.38 4.07 16.74
N ALA A 68 9.10 3.43 17.87
CA ALA A 68 9.14 1.98 17.93
C ALA A 68 8.03 1.41 17.05
N TRP A 69 8.38 0.43 16.21
CA TRP A 69 7.39 -0.35 15.49
C TRP A 69 6.69 -1.28 16.50
N PRO A 70 5.38 -1.56 16.32
CA PRO A 70 4.70 -2.55 17.14
C PRO A 70 5.40 -3.91 17.05
N ASP A 71 5.42 -4.66 18.15
CA ASP A 71 5.97 -6.02 18.12
C ASP A 71 5.09 -6.90 17.23
N LEU A 72 5.73 -7.68 16.36
CA LEU A 72 5.07 -8.69 15.55
C LEU A 72 5.27 -10.08 16.15
N PRO A 73 4.30 -10.99 16.00
CA PRO A 73 4.49 -12.38 16.37
C PRO A 73 5.62 -12.99 15.53
N THR A 74 6.39 -13.90 16.13
CA THR A 74 7.37 -14.70 15.38
C THR A 74 6.65 -15.50 14.29
N VAL A 75 7.18 -15.43 13.07
CA VAL A 75 6.69 -16.19 11.93
C VAL A 75 7.52 -17.45 11.78
N ASP A 76 6.86 -18.61 11.71
CA ASP A 76 7.51 -19.87 11.35
C ASP A 76 7.81 -19.90 9.85
N ALA A 77 9.05 -20.21 9.49
CA ALA A 77 9.53 -20.12 8.10
C ALA A 77 8.89 -21.18 7.20
N ASP A 78 8.63 -22.39 7.71
CA ASP A 78 8.03 -23.47 6.94
C ASP A 78 6.54 -23.17 6.70
N GLN A 79 5.86 -22.61 7.69
CA GLN A 79 4.48 -22.13 7.54
C GLN A 79 4.37 -20.96 6.55
N ALA A 80 5.31 -20.02 6.60
CA ALA A 80 5.32 -18.88 5.67
C ALA A 80 5.63 -19.30 4.23
N GLU A 81 6.53 -20.27 4.00
CA GLU A 81 6.79 -20.76 2.64
C GLU A 81 5.60 -21.54 2.08
N LEU A 82 4.95 -22.38 2.88
CA LEU A 82 3.70 -23.04 2.49
C LEU A 82 2.60 -22.00 2.18
N GLY A 83 2.47 -20.98 3.03
CA GLY A 83 1.57 -19.86 2.81
C GLY A 83 1.84 -19.11 1.51
N ARG A 84 3.12 -18.89 1.19
CA ARG A 84 3.54 -18.26 -0.07
C ARG A 84 3.08 -19.10 -1.25
N LEU A 85 3.26 -20.42 -1.23
CA LEU A 85 2.79 -21.27 -2.31
C LEU A 85 1.27 -21.17 -2.51
N LEU A 86 0.52 -21.33 -1.42
CA LEU A 86 -0.94 -21.24 -1.43
C LEU A 86 -1.45 -19.87 -1.90
N PHE A 87 -0.73 -18.79 -1.58
CA PHE A 87 -1.10 -17.42 -1.97
C PHE A 87 -1.11 -17.21 -3.50
N TYR A 88 -0.22 -17.90 -4.23
CA TYR A 88 -0.10 -17.81 -5.69
C TYR A 88 -0.80 -18.95 -6.43
N ASP A 89 -1.25 -19.99 -5.72
CA ASP A 89 -1.88 -21.17 -6.32
C ASP A 89 -3.40 -20.98 -6.38
N PRO A 90 -4.03 -21.09 -7.56
CA PRO A 90 -5.48 -20.96 -7.66
C PRO A 90 -6.25 -22.19 -7.13
N VAL A 91 -5.57 -23.26 -6.68
CA VAL A 91 -6.17 -24.49 -6.10
C VAL A 91 -7.17 -24.24 -4.96
N LEU A 92 -7.13 -23.06 -4.35
CA LEU A 92 -8.05 -22.66 -3.29
C LEU A 92 -9.38 -22.09 -3.79
N SER A 93 -9.51 -21.78 -5.08
CA SER A 93 -10.74 -21.23 -5.68
C SER A 93 -11.64 -22.33 -6.23
N ALA A 94 -12.94 -22.04 -6.34
CA ALA A 94 -13.97 -23.01 -6.75
C ALA A 94 -13.69 -23.69 -8.11
N ASP A 95 -13.05 -22.98 -9.04
CA ASP A 95 -12.78 -23.42 -10.40
C ASP A 95 -11.29 -23.43 -10.76
N ASN A 96 -10.41 -23.28 -9.77
CA ASN A 96 -8.96 -23.22 -9.93
C ASN A 96 -8.47 -22.13 -10.90
N THR A 97 -9.15 -20.98 -10.95
CA THR A 97 -8.75 -19.84 -11.79
C THR A 97 -8.29 -18.59 -11.04
N VAL A 98 -8.62 -18.47 -9.74
CA VAL A 98 -8.32 -17.28 -8.93
C VAL A 98 -7.43 -17.65 -7.75
N SER A 99 -6.38 -16.86 -7.52
CA SER A 99 -5.53 -16.95 -6.33
C SER A 99 -5.56 -15.63 -5.56
N CYS A 100 -5.00 -15.59 -4.36
CA CYS A 100 -4.84 -14.34 -3.62
C CYS A 100 -4.04 -13.31 -4.44
N ALA A 101 -3.00 -13.78 -5.15
CA ALA A 101 -2.16 -12.95 -6.01
C ALA A 101 -2.90 -12.36 -7.23
N SER A 102 -4.06 -12.89 -7.62
CA SER A 102 -4.89 -12.30 -8.68
C SER A 102 -5.40 -10.90 -8.32
N CYS A 103 -5.67 -10.67 -7.02
CA CYS A 103 -6.14 -9.38 -6.48
C CYS A 103 -5.08 -8.65 -5.66
N HIS A 104 -4.03 -9.34 -5.22
CA HIS A 104 -2.94 -8.79 -4.43
C HIS A 104 -1.60 -9.05 -5.11
N HIS A 105 -1.39 -8.40 -6.25
CA HIS A 105 -0.25 -8.64 -7.12
C HIS A 105 1.01 -7.89 -6.64
N PRO A 106 2.18 -8.53 -6.54
CA PRO A 106 3.41 -7.90 -6.02
C PRO A 106 3.82 -6.65 -6.80
N ASP A 107 3.75 -6.68 -8.14
CA ASP A 107 4.09 -5.53 -9.00
C ASP A 107 3.15 -4.32 -8.82
N LEU A 108 1.98 -4.54 -8.20
CA LEU A 108 0.98 -3.51 -7.91
C LEU A 108 0.92 -3.22 -6.41
N GLY A 109 2.01 -3.48 -5.69
CA GLY A 109 2.11 -3.24 -4.26
C GLY A 109 1.25 -4.18 -3.42
N PHE A 110 1.12 -5.44 -3.84
CA PHE A 110 0.18 -6.41 -3.27
C PHE A 110 -1.27 -5.87 -3.20
N SER A 111 -1.66 -5.13 -4.23
CA SER A 111 -3.03 -4.74 -4.55
C SER A 111 -3.34 -5.13 -5.99
N ASP A 112 -4.49 -4.72 -6.52
CA ASP A 112 -4.81 -4.93 -7.94
C ASP A 112 -4.70 -3.65 -8.79
N GLY A 113 -4.32 -2.52 -8.17
CA GLY A 113 -4.16 -1.24 -8.84
C GLY A 113 -5.46 -0.64 -9.40
N ARG A 114 -6.63 -1.12 -8.96
CA ARG A 114 -7.94 -0.66 -9.44
C ARG A 114 -8.69 0.15 -8.38
N ALA A 115 -9.62 0.98 -8.86
CA ALA A 115 -10.53 1.72 -7.98
C ALA A 115 -11.52 0.79 -7.25
N LEU A 116 -11.97 -0.26 -7.93
CA LEU A 116 -12.76 -1.36 -7.38
C LEU A 116 -12.06 -2.66 -7.74
N ALA A 117 -11.98 -3.59 -6.79
CA ALA A 117 -11.33 -4.86 -7.01
C ALA A 117 -12.05 -5.66 -8.09
N LEU A 118 -11.31 -6.41 -8.90
CA LEU A 118 -11.87 -7.36 -9.85
C LEU A 118 -12.04 -8.73 -9.17
N GLY A 119 -13.27 -9.17 -8.99
CA GLY A 119 -13.62 -10.47 -8.43
C GLY A 119 -13.71 -11.58 -9.48
N ALA A 120 -14.37 -12.68 -9.10
CA ALA A 120 -14.68 -13.79 -9.98
C ALA A 120 -15.44 -13.32 -11.24
N HIS A 121 -15.21 -14.00 -12.36
CA HIS A 121 -15.89 -13.74 -13.64
C HIS A 121 -15.80 -12.28 -14.12
N GLU A 122 -14.69 -11.61 -13.81
CA GLU A 122 -14.39 -10.22 -14.19
C GLU A 122 -15.45 -9.20 -13.71
N GLN A 123 -16.11 -9.48 -12.57
CA GLN A 123 -17.06 -8.54 -11.97
C GLN A 123 -16.36 -7.61 -10.97
N ASN A 124 -16.72 -6.33 -10.99
CA ASN A 124 -16.22 -5.39 -9.98
C ASN A 124 -16.86 -5.70 -8.62
N LEU A 125 -16.02 -5.75 -7.58
CA LEU A 125 -16.45 -5.78 -6.18
C LEU A 125 -16.84 -4.37 -5.72
N ARG A 126 -17.40 -4.30 -4.50
CA ARG A 126 -17.85 -3.03 -3.91
C ARG A 126 -16.69 -2.11 -3.48
N ARG A 127 -15.49 -2.65 -3.26
CA ARG A 127 -14.34 -1.92 -2.70
C ARG A 127 -13.04 -2.30 -3.43
N SER A 128 -12.03 -1.44 -3.34
CA SER A 128 -10.67 -1.75 -3.79
C SER A 128 -10.01 -2.82 -2.92
N ALA A 129 -9.09 -3.58 -3.49
CA ALA A 129 -8.21 -4.48 -2.75
C ALA A 129 -7.13 -3.64 -2.04
N PRO A 130 -7.08 -3.61 -0.69
CA PRO A 130 -6.03 -2.88 0.01
C PRO A 130 -4.66 -3.55 -0.24
N SER A 131 -3.59 -2.78 -0.13
CA SER A 131 -2.23 -3.33 -0.16
C SER A 131 -2.01 -4.28 1.03
N LEU A 132 -1.27 -5.37 0.81
CA LEU A 132 -0.81 -6.25 1.89
C LEU A 132 0.55 -5.86 2.46
N TRP A 133 1.21 -4.83 1.93
CA TRP A 133 2.45 -4.35 2.54
C TRP A 133 2.17 -3.84 3.95
N ASN A 134 2.98 -4.30 4.91
CA ASN A 134 2.89 -3.95 6.33
C ASN A 134 1.56 -4.39 6.99
N VAL A 135 0.78 -5.29 6.37
CA VAL A 135 -0.51 -5.74 6.90
C VAL A 135 -0.40 -6.42 8.26
N ALA A 136 0.79 -6.92 8.61
CA ALA A 136 1.09 -7.50 9.92
C ALA A 136 0.84 -6.54 11.10
N TYR A 137 0.90 -5.22 10.86
CA TYR A 137 0.71 -4.19 11.87
C TYR A 137 -0.75 -3.71 11.98
N ALA A 138 -1.65 -4.21 11.16
CA ALA A 138 -3.06 -3.83 11.20
C ALA A 138 -3.76 -4.47 12.41
N GLU A 139 -4.47 -3.65 13.19
CA GLU A 139 -5.28 -4.11 14.33
C GLU A 139 -6.72 -4.51 13.93
N SER A 140 -7.14 -4.10 12.74
CA SER A 140 -8.43 -4.45 12.15
C SER A 140 -8.28 -4.54 10.64
N LEU A 141 -8.95 -5.51 10.03
CA LEU A 141 -8.82 -5.81 8.60
C LEU A 141 -10.12 -5.55 7.84
N PHE A 142 -9.96 -5.42 6.52
CA PHE A 142 -10.91 -4.77 5.61
C PHE A 142 -11.09 -3.27 5.87
N TRP A 143 -11.61 -2.57 4.86
CA TRP A 143 -11.98 -1.15 4.94
C TRP A 143 -12.98 -0.82 6.06
N ASP A 144 -13.77 -1.78 6.52
CA ASP A 144 -14.79 -1.63 7.56
C ASP A 144 -14.41 -2.25 8.90
N GLY A 145 -13.23 -2.90 8.99
CA GLY A 145 -12.73 -3.48 10.23
C GLY A 145 -13.44 -4.74 10.71
N ARG A 146 -14.15 -5.46 9.83
CA ARG A 146 -14.97 -6.60 10.25
C ARG A 146 -14.21 -7.85 10.67
N ALA A 147 -12.91 -7.92 10.36
CA ALA A 147 -12.06 -9.04 10.74
C ALA A 147 -10.96 -8.59 11.71
N ALA A 148 -10.74 -9.36 12.76
CA ALA A 148 -9.79 -9.05 13.83
C ALA A 148 -8.41 -9.70 13.62
N SER A 149 -8.29 -10.66 12.70
CA SER A 149 -7.02 -11.30 12.36
C SER A 149 -6.92 -11.66 10.88
N LEU A 150 -5.70 -11.87 10.39
CA LEU A 150 -5.45 -12.30 9.00
C LEU A 150 -6.10 -13.66 8.72
N GLU A 151 -6.06 -14.57 9.70
CA GLU A 151 -6.70 -15.88 9.61
C GLU A 151 -8.23 -15.75 9.44
N GLU A 152 -8.86 -14.85 10.19
CA GLU A 152 -10.30 -14.59 10.07
C GLU A 152 -10.61 -13.88 8.74
N GLN A 153 -9.82 -12.87 8.39
CA GLN A 153 -9.98 -12.07 7.17
C GLN A 153 -9.97 -12.95 5.93
N PHE A 154 -9.08 -13.93 5.86
CA PHE A 154 -8.92 -14.80 4.70
C PHE A 154 -10.13 -15.70 4.42
N LEU A 155 -10.91 -16.08 5.44
CA LEU A 155 -12.09 -16.93 5.24
C LEU A 155 -13.19 -16.23 4.41
N PHE A 156 -13.27 -14.90 4.49
CA PHE A 156 -14.26 -14.13 3.74
C PHE A 156 -14.04 -14.19 2.21
N PRO A 157 -12.88 -13.76 1.64
CA PRO A 157 -12.65 -13.84 0.20
C PRO A 157 -12.57 -15.28 -0.29
N LEU A 158 -12.08 -16.21 0.55
CA LEU A 158 -12.01 -17.63 0.21
C LEU A 158 -13.39 -18.20 -0.14
N THR A 159 -14.40 -17.91 0.68
CA THR A 159 -15.75 -18.48 0.52
C THR A 159 -16.74 -17.59 -0.23
N ASN A 160 -16.39 -16.32 -0.47
CA ASN A 160 -17.26 -15.41 -1.21
C ASN A 160 -17.35 -15.82 -2.69
N PRO A 161 -18.55 -16.12 -3.23
CA PRO A 161 -18.72 -16.54 -4.62
C PRO A 161 -18.34 -15.46 -5.64
N ASP A 162 -18.34 -14.19 -5.24
CA ASP A 162 -17.87 -13.08 -6.09
C ASP A 162 -16.34 -12.94 -6.07
N GLU A 163 -15.63 -13.72 -5.26
CA GLU A 163 -14.16 -13.69 -5.12
C GLU A 163 -13.54 -15.04 -5.48
N MET A 164 -13.37 -15.96 -4.51
CA MET A 164 -12.80 -17.30 -4.77
C MET A 164 -13.84 -18.42 -4.75
N GLY A 165 -14.96 -18.23 -4.04
CA GLY A 165 -16.12 -19.12 -4.04
C GLY A 165 -15.88 -20.55 -3.54
N ALA A 166 -14.81 -20.79 -2.78
CA ALA A 166 -14.38 -22.12 -2.40
C ALA A 166 -15.43 -22.89 -1.59
N ASP A 167 -15.66 -24.15 -1.98
CA ASP A 167 -16.26 -25.15 -1.09
C ASP A 167 -15.16 -25.74 -0.20
N LEU A 168 -15.21 -25.47 1.11
CA LEU A 168 -14.10 -25.80 2.01
C LEU A 168 -13.82 -27.31 2.07
N GLU A 169 -14.86 -28.15 2.05
CA GLU A 169 -14.69 -29.61 2.10
C GLU A 169 -14.06 -30.12 0.79
N GLY A 170 -14.57 -29.68 -0.37
CA GLY A 170 -14.00 -30.01 -1.67
C GLY A 170 -12.56 -29.52 -1.85
N MET A 171 -12.28 -28.28 -1.45
CA MET A 171 -10.94 -27.67 -1.51
C MET A 171 -9.93 -28.45 -0.66
N ILE A 172 -10.30 -28.83 0.57
CA ILE A 172 -9.43 -29.65 1.43
C ILE A 172 -9.19 -31.02 0.80
N ALA A 173 -10.23 -31.66 0.25
CA ALA A 173 -10.09 -32.95 -0.42
C ALA A 173 -9.18 -32.87 -1.66
N GLU A 174 -9.24 -31.76 -2.40
CA GLU A 174 -8.35 -31.49 -3.54
C GLU A 174 -6.89 -31.32 -3.10
N LEU A 175 -6.62 -30.50 -2.08
CA LEU A 175 -5.28 -30.36 -1.51
C LEU A 175 -4.74 -31.71 -1.00
N GLN A 176 -5.59 -32.51 -0.34
CA GLN A 176 -5.24 -33.86 0.10
C GLN A 176 -4.97 -34.82 -1.06
N ALA A 177 -5.48 -34.57 -2.26
CA ALA A 177 -5.19 -35.39 -3.43
C ALA A 177 -3.82 -35.07 -4.06
N ILE A 178 -3.14 -34.00 -3.63
CA ILE A 178 -1.84 -33.55 -4.15
C ILE A 178 -0.72 -33.97 -3.17
N PRO A 179 0.13 -34.96 -3.52
CA PRO A 179 1.15 -35.47 -2.61
C PRO A 179 2.14 -34.41 -2.11
N ASP A 180 2.47 -33.43 -2.95
CA ASP A 180 3.38 -32.35 -2.58
C ASP A 180 2.76 -31.42 -1.52
N TYR A 181 1.45 -31.17 -1.57
CA TYR A 181 0.78 -30.41 -0.50
C TYR A 181 0.72 -31.21 0.78
N GLN A 182 0.40 -32.51 0.74
CA GLN A 182 0.46 -33.34 1.95
C GLN A 182 1.84 -33.26 2.62
N ALA A 183 2.92 -33.44 1.86
CA ALA A 183 4.28 -33.40 2.40
C ALA A 183 4.63 -32.03 3.01
N GLN A 184 4.19 -30.93 2.40
CA GLN A 184 4.46 -29.58 2.91
C GLN A 184 3.63 -29.24 4.15
N PHE A 185 2.37 -29.66 4.20
CA PHE A 185 1.55 -29.51 5.40
C PHE A 185 2.06 -30.36 6.56
N ASP A 186 2.48 -31.61 6.32
CA ASP A 186 3.07 -32.48 7.35
C ASP A 186 4.39 -31.93 7.89
N ALA A 187 5.14 -31.16 7.09
CA ALA A 187 6.35 -30.49 7.53
C ALA A 187 6.05 -29.25 8.39
N ALA A 188 5.04 -28.45 8.01
CA ALA A 188 4.71 -27.20 8.66
C ALA A 188 3.76 -27.33 9.88
N PHE A 189 2.96 -28.41 9.94
CA PHE A 189 1.91 -28.60 10.93
C PHE A 189 1.75 -30.07 11.34
N ALA A 190 1.53 -30.31 12.64
CA ALA A 190 1.32 -31.66 13.17
C ALA A 190 0.00 -32.31 12.72
N ASP A 191 -1.03 -31.48 12.48
CA ASP A 191 -2.38 -31.94 12.12
C ASP A 191 -2.62 -31.99 10.61
N GLY A 192 -1.60 -31.70 9.80
CA GLY A 192 -1.65 -31.76 8.34
C GLY A 192 -2.59 -30.72 7.71
N ILE A 193 -3.33 -31.11 6.66
CA ILE A 193 -4.20 -30.21 5.90
C ILE A 193 -5.54 -30.02 6.65
N THR A 194 -5.69 -28.87 7.29
CA THR A 194 -6.94 -28.38 7.89
C THR A 194 -7.21 -26.94 7.47
N ILE A 195 -8.44 -26.46 7.63
CA ILE A 195 -8.75 -25.05 7.32
C ILE A 195 -7.94 -24.10 8.20
N GLU A 196 -7.74 -24.45 9.48
CA GLU A 196 -6.95 -23.67 10.42
C GLU A 196 -5.48 -23.59 10.00
N ASN A 197 -4.90 -24.68 9.50
CA ASN A 197 -3.52 -24.69 9.05
C ASN A 197 -3.35 -23.95 7.71
N ILE A 198 -4.33 -24.05 6.81
CA ILE A 198 -4.36 -23.27 5.55
C ILE A 198 -4.37 -21.76 5.86
N THR A 199 -5.29 -21.32 6.72
CA THR A 199 -5.41 -19.89 7.08
C THR A 199 -4.16 -19.41 7.83
N THR A 200 -3.61 -20.23 8.73
CA THR A 200 -2.38 -19.92 9.48
C THR A 200 -1.18 -19.79 8.56
N ALA A 201 -1.00 -20.69 7.58
CA ALA A 201 0.09 -20.63 6.62
C ALA A 201 0.06 -19.33 5.79
N ILE A 202 -1.11 -19.00 5.21
CA ILE A 202 -1.27 -17.78 4.40
C ILE A 202 -1.05 -16.53 5.26
N ALA A 203 -1.60 -16.49 6.47
CA ALA A 203 -1.37 -15.39 7.40
C ALA A 203 0.11 -15.26 7.79
N ALA A 204 0.82 -16.38 7.98
CA ALA A 204 2.27 -16.38 8.21
C ALA A 204 3.03 -15.75 7.03
N PHE A 205 2.70 -16.09 5.79
CA PHE A 205 3.28 -15.44 4.62
C PHE A 205 2.99 -13.94 4.57
N GLN A 206 1.73 -13.53 4.77
CA GLN A 206 1.34 -12.12 4.78
C GLN A 206 2.09 -11.32 5.85
N ARG A 207 2.40 -11.93 7.00
CA ARG A 207 3.22 -11.30 8.05
C ARG A 207 4.68 -11.06 7.64
N THR A 208 5.18 -11.75 6.62
CA THR A 208 6.52 -11.49 6.06
C THR A 208 6.55 -10.31 5.09
N LEU A 209 5.39 -9.81 4.65
CA LEU A 209 5.28 -8.69 3.70
C LEU A 209 5.55 -7.35 4.39
N ILE A 210 6.74 -7.18 4.93
CA ILE A 210 7.19 -5.99 5.65
C ILE A 210 8.11 -5.17 4.74
N THR A 211 7.76 -3.90 4.57
CA THR A 211 8.59 -2.91 3.86
C THR A 211 9.33 -2.04 4.84
N GLN A 212 10.59 -1.78 4.53
CA GLN A 212 11.51 -1.06 5.41
C GLN A 212 12.50 -0.27 4.59
N GLU A 213 13.29 0.57 5.25
CA GLU A 213 14.35 1.36 4.62
C GLU A 213 13.82 2.27 3.51
N SER A 214 12.54 2.66 3.55
CA SER A 214 12.04 3.70 2.67
C SER A 214 12.82 5.00 2.86
N ALA A 215 12.77 5.91 1.89
CA ALA A 215 13.38 7.22 2.03
C ALA A 215 12.88 7.98 3.29
N PHE A 216 11.63 7.71 3.71
CA PHE A 216 11.10 8.23 4.97
C PHE A 216 11.71 7.55 6.19
N ASP A 217 11.84 6.22 6.20
CA ASP A 217 12.42 5.48 7.33
C ASP A 217 13.86 5.91 7.60
N ARG A 218 14.67 6.02 6.54
CA ARG A 218 16.06 6.51 6.64
C ARG A 218 16.12 7.95 7.14
N PHE A 219 15.19 8.80 6.68
CA PHE A 219 15.07 10.16 7.17
C PHE A 219 14.68 10.21 8.64
N ALA A 220 13.72 9.40 9.07
CA ALA A 220 13.31 9.28 10.46
C ALA A 220 14.46 8.77 11.35
N ALA A 221 15.30 7.87 10.82
CA ALA A 221 16.51 7.34 11.45
C ALA A 221 17.68 8.35 11.53
N GLY A 222 17.56 9.54 10.91
CA GLY A 222 18.57 10.61 11.00
C GLY A 222 19.36 10.87 9.71
N ASP A 223 19.12 10.13 8.62
CA ASP A 223 19.64 10.51 7.30
C ASP A 223 18.80 11.64 6.70
N PHE A 224 19.11 12.88 7.09
CA PHE A 224 18.41 14.06 6.61
C PHE A 224 18.46 14.25 5.09
N ASN A 225 19.37 13.56 4.37
CA ASN A 225 19.49 13.62 2.92
C ASN A 225 18.66 12.56 2.20
N ALA A 226 18.07 11.58 2.91
CA ALA A 226 17.23 10.55 2.32
C ALA A 226 15.97 11.12 1.64
N LEU A 227 15.44 12.23 2.15
CA LEU A 227 14.39 13.00 1.48
C LEU A 227 14.97 14.14 0.66
N THR A 228 14.38 14.39 -0.51
CA THR A 228 14.65 15.59 -1.30
C THR A 228 14.07 16.84 -0.61
N PRO A 229 14.53 18.06 -0.96
CA PRO A 229 13.92 19.29 -0.46
C PRO A 229 12.42 19.41 -0.76
N ALA A 230 11.94 18.82 -1.85
CA ALA A 230 10.52 18.82 -2.19
C ALA A 230 9.72 17.88 -1.28
N GLN A 231 10.21 16.67 -1.04
CA GLN A 231 9.59 15.72 -0.11
C GLN A 231 9.54 16.27 1.31
N ARG A 232 10.59 16.95 1.79
CA ARG A 232 10.56 17.62 3.11
C ARG A 232 9.48 18.70 3.21
N ARG A 233 9.29 19.52 2.17
CA ARG A 233 8.18 20.49 2.16
C ARG A 233 6.81 19.81 2.18
N GLY A 234 6.64 18.72 1.45
CA GLY A 234 5.41 17.92 1.49
C GLY A 234 5.16 17.32 2.87
N PHE A 235 6.21 16.82 3.51
CA PHE A 235 6.16 16.31 4.88
C PHE A 235 5.80 17.41 5.90
N ASP A 236 6.34 18.62 5.74
CA ASP A 236 5.98 19.77 6.58
C ASP A 236 4.50 20.15 6.46
N ILE A 237 3.94 20.05 5.25
CA ILE A 237 2.50 20.22 5.03
C ILE A 237 1.75 19.08 5.72
N PHE A 238 2.13 17.82 5.50
CA PHE A 238 1.46 16.65 6.10
C PHE A 238 1.30 16.75 7.63
N ARG A 239 2.35 17.20 8.33
CA ARG A 239 2.35 17.38 9.78
C ARG A 239 1.85 18.75 10.27
N SER A 240 1.33 19.58 9.37
CA SER A 240 0.92 20.94 9.68
C SER A 240 -0.39 20.98 10.47
N ALA A 241 -0.58 22.05 11.25
CA ALA A 241 -1.85 22.31 11.91
C ALA A 241 -2.97 22.71 10.94
N GLU A 242 -2.62 23.14 9.72
CA GLU A 242 -3.60 23.47 8.68
C GLU A 242 -4.24 22.22 8.05
N THR A 243 -3.45 21.17 7.76
CA THR A 243 -3.97 19.96 7.09
C THR A 243 -4.24 18.79 8.03
N ARG A 244 -3.57 18.73 9.19
CA ARG A 244 -3.83 17.76 10.26
C ARG A 244 -3.79 16.28 9.83
N CYS A 245 -3.05 15.95 8.78
CA CYS A 245 -3.00 14.57 8.25
C CYS A 245 -2.48 13.58 9.30
N PHE A 246 -1.55 14.05 10.15
CA PHE A 246 -0.94 13.27 11.22
C PHE A 246 -1.90 12.80 12.33
N GLU A 247 -3.13 13.33 12.39
CA GLU A 247 -4.10 12.94 13.43
C GLU A 247 -4.60 11.51 13.24
N CYS A 248 -4.81 11.10 11.99
CA CYS A 248 -5.23 9.74 11.63
C CYS A 248 -4.08 8.92 11.00
N HIS A 249 -3.06 9.59 10.44
CA HIS A 249 -1.94 8.95 9.76
C HIS A 249 -0.63 9.19 10.52
N SER A 250 -0.44 8.46 11.61
CA SER A 250 0.72 8.60 12.49
C SER A 250 1.84 7.60 12.18
N TYR A 251 3.09 7.98 12.43
CA TYR A 251 4.26 7.10 12.27
C TYR A 251 4.21 5.98 13.33
N PRO A 252 4.81 4.80 13.05
CA PRO A 252 5.65 4.49 11.90
C PRO A 252 4.90 3.91 10.69
N THR A 253 3.66 3.46 10.85
CA THR A 253 2.87 2.77 9.82
C THR A 253 1.94 3.68 9.01
N PHE A 254 1.91 4.98 9.33
CA PHE A 254 1.00 5.98 8.73
C PHE A 254 -0.48 5.66 8.93
N THR A 255 -0.83 5.08 10.08
CA THR A 255 -2.19 4.79 10.52
C THR A 255 -2.29 4.91 12.04
N ASP A 256 -3.43 5.34 12.54
CA ASP A 256 -3.77 5.31 13.97
C ASP A 256 -4.60 4.08 14.36
N ASN A 257 -4.76 3.12 13.44
CA ASN A 257 -5.56 1.90 13.60
C ASN A 257 -7.01 2.16 14.04
N SER A 258 -7.53 3.36 13.79
CA SER A 258 -8.90 3.76 14.14
C SER A 258 -9.73 4.07 12.89
N PHE A 259 -11.05 4.10 13.07
CA PHE A 259 -11.99 4.40 11.99
C PHE A 259 -12.50 5.82 12.12
N HIS A 260 -12.56 6.52 10.99
CA HIS A 260 -12.92 7.93 10.90
C HIS A 260 -13.96 8.14 9.81
N ILE A 261 -14.79 9.17 9.98
CA ILE A 261 -15.69 9.62 8.92
C ILE A 261 -14.83 10.33 7.87
N LEU A 262 -14.77 9.76 6.67
CA LEU A 262 -13.87 10.24 5.62
C LEU A 262 -14.26 11.62 5.07
N GLY A 263 -15.54 12.00 5.18
CA GLY A 263 -16.05 13.25 4.61
C GLY A 263 -15.92 13.33 3.08
N VAL A 264 -15.64 12.21 2.42
CA VAL A 264 -15.56 12.09 0.96
C VAL A 264 -17.00 12.15 0.41
N PRO A 265 -17.30 13.06 -0.53
CA PRO A 265 -18.63 13.12 -1.14
C PRO A 265 -19.01 11.81 -1.80
N GLU A 266 -20.29 11.45 -1.71
CA GLU A 266 -20.81 10.30 -2.45
C GLU A 266 -20.68 10.53 -3.96
N ASP A 267 -20.28 9.49 -4.68
CA ASP A 267 -20.32 9.46 -6.15
C ASP A 267 -21.63 8.79 -6.57
N GLU A 268 -22.50 9.54 -7.27
CA GLU A 268 -23.79 9.02 -7.76
C GLU A 268 -23.66 7.82 -8.70
N ASN A 269 -22.46 7.57 -9.25
CA ASN A 269 -22.18 6.45 -10.15
C ASN A 269 -21.69 5.19 -9.43
N VAL A 270 -21.46 5.25 -8.11
CA VAL A 270 -21.03 4.11 -7.30
C VAL A 270 -22.12 3.80 -6.27
N SER A 271 -22.34 2.52 -5.99
CA SER A 271 -23.31 2.13 -4.97
C SER A 271 -22.89 2.68 -3.61
N THR A 272 -23.86 3.20 -2.84
CA THR A 272 -23.59 3.74 -1.51
C THR A 272 -22.96 2.65 -0.62
N ASP A 273 -21.77 2.94 -0.12
CA ASP A 273 -21.04 2.11 0.82
C ASP A 273 -21.05 2.77 2.20
N ARG A 274 -21.74 2.16 3.17
CA ARG A 274 -21.89 2.74 4.51
C ARG A 274 -20.72 2.37 5.42
N GLY A 275 -19.70 1.69 4.89
CA GLY A 275 -18.47 1.34 5.59
C GLY A 275 -18.76 0.57 6.88
N ARG A 276 -18.16 1.03 7.98
CA ARG A 276 -18.26 0.39 9.30
C ARG A 276 -19.68 0.27 9.84
N VAL A 277 -20.60 1.13 9.40
CA VAL A 277 -22.02 1.08 9.82
C VAL A 277 -22.70 -0.24 9.41
N GLU A 278 -22.22 -0.89 8.35
CA GLU A 278 -22.78 -2.17 7.88
C GLU A 278 -22.42 -3.35 8.81
N VAL A 279 -21.34 -3.20 9.58
CA VAL A 279 -20.74 -4.28 10.39
C VAL A 279 -21.01 -4.04 11.88
N ALA A 280 -20.95 -2.79 12.31
CA ALA A 280 -21.16 -2.42 13.68
C ALA A 280 -22.67 -2.22 13.92
N ASN A 281 -23.27 -3.02 14.80
CA ASN A 281 -24.50 -2.64 15.53
C ASN A 281 -24.21 -1.46 16.50
N ALA A 282 -23.41 -0.47 16.07
CA ALA A 282 -22.93 0.60 16.91
C ALA A 282 -24.01 1.70 16.97
N PRO A 283 -24.47 2.09 18.17
CA PRO A 283 -25.37 3.22 18.35
C PRO A 283 -24.75 4.58 17.94
N ASP A 284 -23.47 4.60 17.61
CA ASP A 284 -22.71 5.78 17.18
C ASP A 284 -22.63 5.90 15.64
N ALA A 285 -23.30 5.00 14.90
CA ALA A 285 -23.34 4.96 13.43
C ALA A 285 -24.32 5.99 12.79
N GLU A 286 -24.90 6.88 13.59
CA GLU A 286 -25.82 7.94 13.14
C GLU A 286 -25.15 9.32 13.05
N TYR A 287 -23.89 9.45 12.62
CA TYR A 287 -23.34 10.76 12.21
C TYR A 287 -22.36 10.64 11.05
#